data_AF-A0A7G8W056-F1
#
_entry.id   AF-A0A7G8W056-F1
#
_cell.length_a   1.000
_cell.length_b   1.000
_cell.length_c   1.000
_cell.angle_alpha   90.00
_cell.angle_beta   90.00
_cell.angle_gamma   90.00
#
_symmetry.space_group_name_H-M   'P 1'
#
loop_
_entity.id
_entity.type
_entity.pdbx_description
1 polymer ?
#
loop_
_entity_poly.entity_id
_entity_poly.type
_entity_poly.pdbx_seq_one_letter_code
_entity_poly.pdbx_strand_id
1 'polypeptide(L)'
;MKTTQTLTTNAVLVAQLLERLEHGGHPDAGQYRLVAERLGQELSRIADIDALNAVLEAHPSAAEVYENMNYQHAGLSRSRLDASVAAELKAREAIARAMKPTTAGSTHGPAEGGTSSEG
;
A
#
# COMPACT_ATOMS: atom_id res chain seq x y z
N MET A 1 21.99 7.86 -29.22
CA MET A 1 22.63 7.40 -27.96
C MET A 1 22.62 8.44 -26.84
N LYS A 2 23.13 9.67 -27.03
CA LYS A 2 23.16 10.69 -25.96
C LYS A 2 21.77 11.07 -25.39
N THR A 3 20.76 11.27 -26.24
CA THR A 3 19.41 11.67 -25.81
C THR A 3 18.71 10.61 -24.96
N THR A 4 18.80 9.34 -25.35
CA THR A 4 18.23 8.20 -24.59
C THR A 4 18.87 8.10 -23.21
N GLN A 5 20.20 8.25 -23.14
CA GLN A 5 20.93 8.18 -21.87
C GLN A 5 20.55 9.33 -20.93
N THR A 6 20.38 10.55 -21.43
CA THR A 6 19.93 11.69 -20.62
C THR A 6 18.52 11.48 -20.06
N LEU A 7 17.61 10.91 -20.84
CA LEU A 7 16.24 10.60 -20.40
C LEU A 7 16.24 9.56 -19.26
N THR A 8 17.01 8.48 -19.42
CA THR A 8 17.15 7.46 -18.37
C THR A 8 17.75 8.04 -17.09
N THR A 9 18.78 8.88 -17.18
CA THR A 9 19.37 9.55 -16.01
C THR A 9 18.37 10.45 -15.29
N ASN A 10 17.58 11.24 -16.03
CA ASN A 10 16.55 12.08 -15.45
C ASN A 10 15.47 11.25 -14.75
N ALA A 11 15.03 10.15 -15.35
CA ALA A 11 14.06 9.25 -14.73
C ALA A 11 14.59 8.66 -13.41
N VAL A 12 15.85 8.21 -13.37
CA VAL A 12 16.49 7.68 -12.16
C VAL A 12 16.56 8.75 -11.05
N LEU A 13 16.94 9.98 -11.39
CA LEU A 13 17.04 11.06 -10.40
C LEU A 13 15.67 11.43 -9.80
N VAL A 14 14.63 11.51 -10.64
CA VAL A 14 13.28 11.82 -10.17
C VAL A 14 12.68 10.64 -9.39
N ALA A 15 13.00 9.40 -9.78
CA ALA A 15 12.61 8.19 -9.04
C ALA A 15 13.23 8.16 -7.63
N GLN A 16 14.53 8.44 -7.50
CA GLN A 16 15.19 8.57 -6.20
C GLN A 16 14.61 9.69 -5.34
N LEU A 17 14.20 10.81 -5.95
CA LEU A 17 13.55 11.89 -5.22
C LEU A 17 12.19 11.43 -4.67
N LEU A 18 11.39 10.73 -5.49
CA LEU A 18 10.09 10.21 -5.05
C LEU A 18 10.24 9.20 -3.91
N GLU A 19 11.16 8.23 -4.05
CA GLU A 19 11.49 7.25 -3.00
C GLU A 19 11.82 7.92 -1.67
N ARG A 20 12.63 8.99 -1.71
CA ARG A 20 12.96 9.74 -0.51
C ARG A 20 11.76 10.46 0.10
N LEU A 21 10.80 10.92 -0.71
CA LEU A 21 9.58 11.54 -0.19
C LEU A 21 8.67 10.51 0.49
N GLU A 22 8.58 9.30 -0.07
CA GLU A 22 7.83 8.17 0.51
C GLU A 22 8.41 7.71 1.85
N HIS A 23 9.75 7.64 1.94
CA HIS A 23 10.43 7.14 3.15
C HIS A 23 10.70 8.23 4.20
N GLY A 24 10.70 9.51 3.80
CA GLY A 24 11.28 10.61 4.58
C GLY A 24 10.32 11.42 5.45
N GLY A 25 9.00 11.22 5.38
CA GLY A 25 8.03 11.93 6.21
C GLY A 25 6.75 12.33 5.45
N HIS A 26 6.00 13.32 5.95
CA HIS A 26 4.78 13.83 5.32
C HIS A 26 5.10 14.93 4.28
N PRO A 27 5.29 14.62 2.99
CA PRO A 27 5.42 15.64 1.96
C PRO A 27 4.12 16.46 1.86
N ASP A 28 4.25 17.73 1.53
CA ASP A 28 3.11 18.49 1.02
C ASP A 28 2.52 17.78 -0.21
N ALA A 29 1.20 17.70 -0.28
CA ALA A 29 0.51 16.97 -1.34
C ALA A 29 0.81 17.53 -2.73
N GLY A 30 1.05 18.85 -2.84
CA GLY A 30 1.43 19.51 -4.08
C GLY A 30 2.83 19.10 -4.53
N GLN A 31 3.79 19.06 -3.60
CA GLN A 31 5.15 18.61 -3.88
C GLN A 31 5.18 17.15 -4.35
N TYR A 32 4.43 16.27 -3.67
CA TYR A 32 4.32 14.87 -4.07
C TYR A 32 3.77 14.74 -5.49
N ARG A 33 2.65 15.42 -5.77
CA ARG A 33 2.00 15.38 -7.09
C ARG A 33 2.93 15.85 -8.20
N LEU A 34 3.65 16.95 -7.99
CA LEU A 34 4.59 17.47 -8.97
C LEU A 34 5.71 16.47 -9.32
N VAL A 35 6.26 15.79 -8.31
CA VAL A 35 7.33 14.80 -8.52
C VAL A 35 6.79 13.56 -9.24
N ALA A 36 5.62 13.06 -8.84
CA ALA A 36 4.98 11.90 -9.48
C ALA A 36 4.61 12.19 -10.95
N GLU A 37 4.05 13.36 -11.26
CA GLU A 37 3.75 13.77 -12.63
C GLU A 37 5.01 13.88 -13.48
N ARG A 38 6.08 14.48 -12.93
CA ARG A 38 7.34 14.60 -13.65
C ARG A 38 7.97 13.25 -13.92
N LEU A 39 7.93 12.34 -12.95
CA LEU A 39 8.44 10.98 -13.10
C LEU A 39 7.72 10.26 -14.25
N GLY A 40 6.39 10.34 -14.28
CA GLY A 40 5.58 9.75 -15.34
C GLY A 40 5.95 10.26 -16.75
N GLN A 41 6.18 11.56 -16.88
CA GLN A 41 6.63 12.14 -18.14
C GLN A 41 8.01 11.63 -18.59
N GLU A 42 8.95 11.44 -17.68
CA GLU A 42 10.27 10.92 -18.07
C GLU A 42 10.19 9.42 -18.41
N LEU A 43 9.44 8.62 -17.65
CA LEU A 43 9.26 7.19 -17.92
C LEU A 43 8.59 6.94 -19.28
N SER A 44 7.57 7.72 -19.64
CA SER A 44 6.90 7.59 -20.95
C SER A 44 7.78 7.92 -22.16
N ARG A 45 8.92 8.61 -21.96
CA ARG A 45 9.89 8.95 -23.02
C ARG A 45 10.96 7.90 -23.23
N ILE A 46 11.10 6.93 -22.31
CA ILE A 46 12.07 5.85 -22.43
C ILE A 46 11.51 4.83 -23.42
N ALA A 47 12.09 4.79 -24.63
CA ALA A 47 11.70 3.83 -25.67
C ALA A 47 12.36 2.45 -25.51
N ASP A 48 13.46 2.38 -24.78
CA ASP A 48 14.20 1.14 -24.51
C ASP A 48 13.55 0.42 -23.32
N ILE A 49 12.91 -0.72 -23.60
CA ILE A 49 12.17 -1.51 -22.62
C ILE A 49 13.10 -2.08 -21.54
N ASP A 50 14.32 -2.46 -21.89
CA ASP A 50 15.26 -3.03 -20.91
C ASP A 50 15.76 -1.94 -19.95
N ALA A 51 16.06 -0.75 -20.50
CA ALA A 51 16.41 0.41 -19.68
C ALA A 51 15.25 0.86 -18.79
N LEU A 52 14.01 0.81 -19.30
CA LEU A 52 12.82 1.12 -18.52
C LEU A 52 12.64 0.13 -17.37
N ASN A 53 12.68 -1.17 -17.66
CA ASN A 53 12.53 -2.22 -16.65
C ASN A 53 13.59 -2.09 -15.55
N ALA A 54 14.84 -1.80 -15.90
CA ALA A 54 15.91 -1.60 -14.91
C ALA A 54 15.61 -0.43 -13.94
N VAL A 55 14.98 0.65 -14.42
CA VAL A 55 14.56 1.77 -13.55
C VAL A 55 13.41 1.36 -12.65
N LEU A 56 12.42 0.63 -13.17
CA LEU A 56 11.25 0.21 -12.40
C LEU A 56 11.61 -0.83 -11.33
N GLU A 57 12.52 -1.76 -11.61
CA GLU A 57 13.02 -2.75 -10.64
C GLU A 57 13.84 -2.11 -9.52
N ALA A 58 14.59 -1.04 -9.82
CA ALA A 58 15.42 -0.35 -8.84
C ALA A 58 14.63 0.59 -7.92
N HIS A 59 13.45 1.05 -8.34
CA HIS A 59 12.66 2.07 -7.65
C HIS A 59 11.19 1.68 -7.55
N PRO A 60 10.77 0.99 -6.47
CA PRO A 60 9.38 0.64 -6.22
C PRO A 60 8.35 1.77 -6.43
N SER A 61 8.61 2.99 -5.97
CA SER A 61 7.72 4.14 -6.17
C SER A 61 7.56 4.52 -7.65
N ALA A 62 8.60 4.34 -8.45
CA ALA A 62 8.54 4.57 -9.90
C ALA A 62 7.73 3.49 -10.62
N ALA A 63 7.86 2.23 -10.18
CA ALA A 63 7.02 1.13 -10.65
C ALA A 63 5.54 1.43 -10.41
N GLU A 64 5.18 1.90 -9.22
CA GLU A 64 3.78 2.25 -8.90
C GLU A 64 3.24 3.39 -9.77
N VAL A 65 4.03 4.43 -10.02
CA VAL A 65 3.64 5.53 -10.93
C VAL A 65 3.46 5.04 -12.36
N TYR A 66 4.38 4.21 -12.87
CA TYR A 66 4.29 3.64 -14.20
C TYR A 66 3.09 2.71 -14.36
N GLU A 67 2.83 1.88 -13.35
CA GLU A 67 1.61 1.06 -13.28
C GLU A 67 0.39 1.97 -13.34
N ASN A 68 0.29 2.98 -12.44
CA ASN A 68 -0.79 3.98 -12.33
C ASN A 68 -1.14 4.65 -13.68
N MET A 69 -0.14 5.00 -14.47
CA MET A 69 -0.35 5.58 -15.80
C MET A 69 -0.90 4.58 -16.81
N ASN A 70 -0.49 3.32 -16.73
CA ASN A 70 -0.84 2.27 -17.66
C ASN A 70 -2.03 1.41 -17.18
N TYR A 71 -2.78 1.84 -16.15
CA TYR A 71 -3.96 1.10 -15.62
C TYR A 71 -5.01 0.77 -16.69
N GLN A 72 -5.14 1.62 -17.72
CA GLN A 72 -6.08 1.35 -18.82
C GLN A 72 -5.63 0.21 -19.75
N HIS A 73 -4.37 -0.23 -19.65
CA HIS A 73 -3.76 -1.23 -20.52
C HIS A 73 -3.27 -2.48 -19.77
N ALA A 74 -2.92 -2.36 -18.49
CA ALA A 74 -2.54 -3.46 -17.61
C ALA A 74 -3.66 -3.72 -16.60
N GLY A 75 -4.57 -4.65 -16.91
CA GLY A 75 -5.57 -5.11 -15.96
C GLY A 75 -4.90 -5.69 -14.70
N LEU A 76 -5.13 -5.04 -13.56
CA LEU A 76 -4.66 -5.34 -12.20
C LEU A 76 -3.13 -5.55 -12.03
N SER A 77 -2.55 -4.67 -11.20
CA SER A 77 -1.15 -4.63 -10.75
C SER A 77 -0.43 -5.96 -10.64
N ARG A 78 0.79 -6.04 -11.21
CA ARG A 78 1.72 -7.18 -11.06
C ARG A 78 2.31 -7.32 -9.65
N SER A 79 2.22 -6.27 -8.81
CA SER A 79 2.94 -6.19 -7.52
C SER A 79 2.02 -6.02 -6.30
N ARG A 80 0.79 -5.51 -6.45
CA ARG A 80 -0.14 -5.24 -5.34
C ARG A 80 -1.13 -6.35 -5.02
N LEU A 81 -1.15 -7.46 -5.76
CA LEU A 81 -2.06 -8.57 -5.46
C LEU A 81 -1.69 -9.25 -4.14
N ASP A 82 -0.43 -9.66 -3.97
CA ASP A 82 0.00 -10.42 -2.77
C ASP A 82 -0.07 -9.58 -1.49
N ALA A 83 0.33 -8.31 -1.55
CA ALA A 83 0.21 -7.39 -0.43
C ALA A 83 -1.26 -7.09 -0.06
N SER A 84 -2.14 -6.95 -1.07
CA SER A 84 -3.58 -6.76 -0.84
C SER A 84 -4.23 -8.00 -0.26
N VAL A 85 -3.87 -9.19 -0.75
CA VAL A 85 -4.35 -10.48 -0.22
C VAL A 85 -3.89 -10.68 1.22
N ALA A 86 -2.63 -10.37 1.52
CA ALA A 86 -2.11 -10.44 2.89
C ALA A 86 -2.82 -9.46 3.84
N ALA A 87 -3.14 -8.25 3.38
CA ALA A 87 -3.91 -7.28 4.15
C ALA A 87 -5.35 -7.74 4.38
N GLU A 88 -6.02 -8.30 3.36
CA GLU A 88 -7.36 -8.85 3.48
C GLU A 88 -7.41 -10.01 4.48
N LEU A 89 -6.43 -10.93 4.43
CA LEU A 89 -6.36 -12.05 5.35
C LEU A 89 -6.19 -11.58 6.80
N LYS A 90 -5.29 -10.62 7.03
CA LYS A 90 -5.08 -10.00 8.36
C LYS A 90 -6.34 -9.30 8.88
N ALA A 91 -7.07 -8.60 8.01
CA ALA A 91 -8.32 -7.93 8.38
C ALA A 91 -9.41 -8.93 8.78
N ARG A 92 -9.58 -10.02 8.01
CA ARG A 92 -10.53 -11.10 8.34
C ARG A 92 -10.21 -11.73 9.70
N GLU A 93 -8.94 -11.99 9.99
CA GLU A 93 -8.53 -12.52 11.29
C GLU A 93 -8.81 -11.56 12.45
N ALA A 94 -8.56 -10.26 12.25
CA ALA A 94 -8.83 -9.25 13.28
C ALA A 94 -10.33 -9.15 13.60
N ILE A 95 -11.18 -9.17 12.57
CA ILE A 95 -12.65 -9.20 12.72
C ILE A 95 -13.08 -10.48 13.43
N ALA A 96 -12.56 -11.64 13.04
CA ALA A 96 -12.89 -12.92 13.68
C ALA A 96 -12.50 -12.95 15.16
N ARG A 97 -11.38 -12.32 15.55
CA ARG A 97 -10.99 -12.17 16.96
C ARG A 97 -11.95 -11.26 17.72
N ALA A 98 -12.36 -10.15 17.13
CA ALA A 98 -13.30 -9.21 17.75
C ALA A 98 -14.72 -9.80 17.88
N MET A 99 -15.12 -10.69 16.97
CA MET A 99 -16.42 -11.36 16.97
C MET A 99 -16.49 -12.55 17.93
N LYS A 100 -15.38 -13.06 18.47
CA LYS A 100 -15.44 -14.10 19.51
C LYS A 100 -16.07 -13.49 20.77
N PRO A 101 -17.25 -13.96 21.21
CA PRO A 101 -17.82 -13.48 22.45
C PRO A 101 -16.86 -13.86 23.59
N THR A 102 -16.48 -12.86 24.39
CA THR A 102 -15.78 -13.07 25.66
C THR A 102 -16.67 -13.96 26.52
N THR A 103 -16.42 -15.26 26.48
CA THR A 103 -17.12 -16.24 27.32
C THR A 103 -16.46 -16.22 28.70
N ALA A 104 -16.50 -15.07 29.36
CA ALA A 104 -16.06 -14.87 30.73
C ALA A 104 -16.92 -13.75 31.34
N GLY A 105 -18.02 -14.14 31.99
CA GLY A 105 -18.90 -13.20 32.69
C GLY A 105 -20.40 -13.53 32.63
N SER A 106 -20.81 -14.81 32.62
CA SER A 106 -22.19 -15.18 32.91
C SER A 106 -22.20 -16.45 33.75
N THR A 107 -21.87 -16.28 35.03
CA THR A 107 -22.23 -17.20 36.12
C THR A 107 -22.67 -16.40 37.33
N HIS A 108 -23.83 -15.77 37.22
CA HIS A 108 -24.69 -15.59 38.38
C HIS A 108 -26.10 -16.04 38.00
N GLY A 109 -26.26 -17.37 37.98
CA GLY A 109 -27.55 -18.04 38.03
C GLY A 109 -28.02 -18.19 39.48
N PRO A 110 -29.32 -18.37 39.70
CA PRO A 110 -30.05 -17.96 40.90
C PRO A 110 -29.97 -19.00 42.03
N ALA A 111 -30.08 -18.55 43.28
CA ALA A 111 -30.44 -19.39 44.43
C ALA A 111 -31.47 -18.61 45.27
N GLU A 112 -32.76 -18.85 45.07
CA GLU A 112 -33.59 -19.83 45.80
C GLU A 112 -34.39 -19.13 46.93
N GLY A 113 -35.71 -19.18 46.82
CA GLY A 113 -36.63 -18.70 47.85
C GLY A 113 -36.70 -19.66 49.04
N GLY A 114 -37.03 -19.12 50.21
CA GLY A 114 -37.33 -19.90 51.41
C GLY A 114 -37.89 -18.99 52.50
N THR A 115 -39.18 -19.18 52.78
CA THR A 115 -40.01 -18.49 53.76
C THR A 115 -39.76 -18.95 55.21
N SER A 116 -40.04 -18.07 56.18
CA SER A 116 -40.55 -18.33 57.56
C SER A 116 -39.59 -18.47 58.76
N SER A 117 -40.04 -17.89 59.90
CA SER A 117 -39.60 -17.97 61.32
C SER A 117 -38.25 -17.31 61.66
N GLU A 118 -38.03 -16.57 62.76
CA GLU A 118 -38.57 -16.58 64.12
C GLU A 118 -38.09 -15.30 64.86
N GLY A 119 -38.82 -14.78 65.85
CA GLY A 119 -38.33 -13.78 66.82
C GLY A 119 -39.26 -12.61 67.12
#